data_AF-A0A962IBW7-F1
#
_entry.id   AF-A0A962IBW7-F1
#
_cell.length_a   1.000
_cell.length_b   1.000
_cell.length_c   1.000
_cell.angle_alpha   90.00
_cell.angle_beta   90.00
_cell.angle_gamma   90.00
#
_symmetry.space_group_name_H-M   'P 1'
#
loop_
_entity.id
_entity.type
_entity.pdbx_description
1 polymer ?
#
loop_
_entity_poly.entity_id
_entity_poly.type
_entity_poly.pdbx_seq_one_letter_code
_entity_poly.pdbx_strand_id
1 'polypeptide(L)'
;MKSPWAEAWAPAQRAWSPFLRLREPIICRDARSSRQQGLGDGLAMIRLDDHRIVLNEASLQRLGLLAHPVEVLAHEIGHHLFVPGDLSDHGRLLARVRRGLPSREDDAPLIANLYADLLINDRLQQQAGLAMDALYRKLASNDASPLWQLYLRIYEQLWTLPQGTLVGGDLPAELEGDALLGARLIRAYAQDWLDGAGGFALLCLPYLLQQGRQQPPGGLVEWLDLDQVGDADALPDGLAEIEPGEQDPQHPAQDPRVVRRPPTPEDSDQDAKGGPPTIRKDAKGGSRGQRRDPLEYGAILRQLGLALNDHEAAMRYYRELARPHLVRFPSRLIPEVEEPQPEGVESWQPGEPLEAIDWFE
;
A
#
# COMPACT_ATOMS: atom_id res chain seq x y z
N MET A 1 -18.22 -29.92 0.79
CA MET A 1 -17.65 -28.89 1.70
C MET A 1 -17.30 -27.70 0.83
N LYS A 2 -17.63 -26.48 1.27
CA LYS A 2 -17.15 -25.27 0.58
C LYS A 2 -15.64 -25.15 0.81
N SER A 3 -14.92 -24.53 -0.13
CA SER A 3 -13.49 -24.27 0.02
C SER A 3 -13.26 -23.34 1.23
N PRO A 4 -12.20 -23.53 2.04
CA PRO A 4 -11.89 -22.64 3.16
C PRO A 4 -11.79 -21.16 2.73
N TRP A 5 -11.32 -20.92 1.50
CA TRP A 5 -11.24 -19.58 0.91
C TRP A 5 -12.60 -18.93 0.67
N ALA A 6 -13.59 -19.71 0.22
CA ALA A 6 -14.94 -19.20 -0.03
C ALA A 6 -15.65 -18.82 1.27
N GLU A 7 -15.41 -19.56 2.36
CA GLU A 7 -15.97 -19.25 3.68
C GLU A 7 -15.26 -18.05 4.33
N ALA A 8 -13.95 -17.92 4.09
CA ALA A 8 -13.14 -16.82 4.62
C ALA A 8 -13.32 -15.49 3.87
N TRP A 9 -13.84 -15.49 2.63
CA TRP A 9 -13.93 -14.29 1.79
C TRP A 9 -14.80 -13.17 2.38
N ALA A 10 -15.98 -13.50 2.89
CA ALA A 10 -16.87 -12.49 3.47
C ALA A 10 -16.33 -11.93 4.81
N PRO A 11 -15.79 -12.74 5.74
CA PRO A 11 -15.04 -12.25 6.89
C PRO A 11 -13.85 -11.34 6.50
N ALA A 12 -13.05 -11.71 5.52
CA ALA A 12 -11.87 -10.95 5.10
C ALA A 12 -12.24 -9.54 4.59
N GLN A 13 -13.30 -9.43 3.79
CA GLN A 13 -13.81 -8.13 3.35
C GLN A 13 -14.30 -7.26 4.52
N ARG A 14 -15.01 -7.88 5.49
CA ARG A 14 -15.52 -7.18 6.67
C ARG A 14 -14.42 -6.65 7.60
N ALA A 15 -13.22 -7.22 7.57
CA ALA A 15 -12.07 -6.69 8.31
C ALA A 15 -11.70 -5.26 7.85
N TRP A 16 -12.04 -4.89 6.62
CA TRP A 16 -11.80 -3.56 6.05
C TRP A 16 -13.04 -2.68 6.06
N SER A 17 -14.16 -3.19 5.55
CA SER A 17 -15.43 -2.47 5.51
C SER A 17 -16.60 -3.43 5.26
N PRO A 18 -17.76 -3.26 5.93
CA PRO A 18 -18.94 -4.07 5.69
C PRO A 18 -19.56 -3.85 4.30
N PHE A 19 -19.24 -2.74 3.65
CA PHE A 19 -19.76 -2.36 2.33
C PHE A 19 -18.84 -2.74 1.18
N LEU A 20 -17.66 -3.29 1.48
CA LEU A 20 -16.72 -3.72 0.45
C LEU A 20 -17.33 -4.83 -0.42
N ARG A 21 -17.14 -4.71 -1.73
CA ARG A 21 -17.58 -5.67 -2.74
C ARG A 21 -16.45 -5.90 -3.73
N LEU A 22 -15.62 -6.90 -3.43
CA LEU A 22 -14.56 -7.35 -4.33
C LEU A 22 -14.97 -8.66 -5.00
N ARG A 23 -14.39 -8.91 -6.18
CA ARG A 23 -14.55 -10.18 -6.89
C ARG A 23 -13.88 -11.30 -6.11
N GLU A 24 -14.46 -12.49 -6.15
CA GLU A 24 -13.89 -13.66 -5.47
C GLU A 24 -12.47 -13.97 -5.96
N PRO A 25 -11.59 -14.45 -5.06
CA PRO A 25 -10.21 -14.77 -5.38
C PRO A 25 -10.12 -15.95 -6.35
N ILE A 26 -9.07 -15.95 -7.17
CA ILE A 26 -8.70 -17.08 -8.02
C ILE A 26 -7.78 -18.00 -7.21
N ILE A 27 -8.17 -19.25 -7.05
CA ILE A 27 -7.38 -20.25 -6.31
C ILE A 27 -6.63 -21.15 -7.29
N CYS A 28 -5.33 -20.98 -7.37
CA CYS A 28 -4.41 -21.79 -8.14
C CYS A 28 -4.00 -23.02 -7.33
N ARG A 29 -4.34 -24.22 -7.83
CA ARG A 29 -4.08 -25.51 -7.14
C ARG A 29 -2.80 -26.20 -7.60
N ASP A 30 -2.24 -25.75 -8.71
CA ASP A 30 -1.04 -26.32 -9.29
C ASP A 30 -0.16 -25.22 -9.91
N ALA A 31 1.13 -25.54 -10.11
CA ALA A 31 2.10 -24.59 -10.65
C ALA A 31 1.73 -24.09 -12.06
N ARG A 32 0.99 -24.87 -12.85
CA ARG A 32 0.55 -24.46 -14.18
C ARG A 32 -0.50 -23.35 -14.09
N SER A 33 -1.50 -23.52 -13.23
CA SER A 33 -2.53 -22.50 -12.96
C SER A 33 -1.91 -21.22 -12.38
N SER A 34 -0.95 -21.37 -11.44
CA SER A 34 -0.21 -20.25 -10.87
C SER A 34 0.53 -19.43 -11.94
N ARG A 35 1.31 -20.10 -12.80
CA ARG A 35 2.01 -19.45 -13.92
C ARG A 35 1.06 -18.83 -14.94
N GLN A 36 -0.07 -19.46 -15.23
CA GLN A 36 -1.06 -18.91 -16.16
C GLN A 36 -1.69 -17.61 -15.63
N GLN A 37 -1.82 -17.47 -14.31
CA GLN A 37 -2.29 -16.24 -13.69
C GLN A 37 -1.17 -15.20 -13.50
N GLY A 38 0.09 -15.55 -13.78
CA GLY A 38 1.26 -14.68 -13.58
C GLY A 38 1.94 -14.81 -12.21
N LEU A 39 1.47 -15.70 -11.32
CA LEU A 39 1.93 -15.79 -9.93
C LEU A 39 3.24 -16.55 -9.77
N GLY A 40 3.59 -17.39 -10.75
CA GLY A 40 4.81 -18.18 -10.67
C GLY A 40 4.81 -19.09 -9.44
N ASP A 41 5.84 -18.94 -8.61
CA ASP A 41 6.03 -19.73 -7.38
C ASP A 41 5.54 -19.00 -6.10
N GLY A 42 5.06 -17.76 -6.24
CA GLY A 42 4.58 -16.93 -5.14
C GLY A 42 3.34 -17.48 -4.43
N LEU A 43 3.08 -16.97 -3.23
CA LEU A 43 1.96 -17.40 -2.38
C LEU A 43 0.64 -16.76 -2.78
N ALA A 44 0.67 -15.46 -3.01
CA ALA A 44 -0.47 -14.66 -3.34
C ALA A 44 0.02 -13.51 -4.20
N MET A 45 -0.85 -13.03 -5.07
CA MET A 45 -0.65 -11.74 -5.72
C MET A 45 -1.96 -11.01 -5.81
N ILE A 46 -1.81 -9.76 -6.19
CA ILE A 46 -2.89 -8.89 -6.55
C ILE A 46 -2.70 -8.41 -7.97
N ARG A 47 -3.78 -8.59 -8.74
CA ARG A 47 -3.91 -8.05 -10.09
C ARG A 47 -4.62 -6.70 -10.00
N LEU A 48 -3.86 -5.62 -10.18
CA LEU A 48 -4.40 -4.27 -10.12
C LEU A 48 -5.24 -3.89 -11.35
N ASP A 49 -5.14 -4.63 -12.46
CA ASP A 49 -5.94 -4.41 -13.66
C ASP A 49 -7.42 -4.78 -13.46
N ASP A 50 -7.69 -5.96 -12.89
CA ASP A 50 -9.05 -6.48 -12.67
C ASP A 50 -9.46 -6.61 -11.20
N HIS A 51 -8.60 -6.12 -10.31
CA HIS A 51 -8.77 -6.09 -8.85
C HIS A 51 -9.07 -7.47 -8.26
N ARG A 52 -8.41 -8.51 -8.78
CA ARG A 52 -8.53 -9.87 -8.29
C ARG A 52 -7.30 -10.27 -7.48
N ILE A 53 -7.60 -11.00 -6.42
CA ILE A 53 -6.61 -11.72 -5.62
C ILE A 53 -6.40 -13.09 -6.25
N VAL A 54 -5.15 -13.50 -6.42
CA VAL A 54 -4.77 -14.83 -6.89
C VAL A 54 -3.96 -15.51 -5.81
N LEU A 55 -4.36 -16.73 -5.40
CA LEU A 55 -3.70 -17.49 -4.34
C LEU A 55 -3.12 -18.79 -4.88
N ASN A 56 -1.90 -19.13 -4.47
CA ASN A 56 -1.28 -20.43 -4.68
C ASN A 56 -1.55 -21.35 -3.49
N GLU A 57 -2.63 -22.12 -3.58
CA GLU A 57 -3.09 -23.01 -2.50
C GLU A 57 -2.02 -24.06 -2.14
N ALA A 58 -1.26 -24.56 -3.11
CA ALA A 58 -0.22 -25.55 -2.87
C ALA A 58 0.93 -24.98 -2.03
N SER A 59 1.37 -23.76 -2.31
CA SER A 59 2.42 -23.09 -1.52
C SER A 59 1.91 -22.69 -0.13
N LEU A 60 0.70 -22.14 -0.03
CA LEU A 60 0.05 -21.81 1.25
C LEU A 60 -0.15 -23.05 2.13
N GLN A 61 -0.44 -24.21 1.53
CA GLN A 61 -0.53 -25.48 2.23
C GLN A 61 0.81 -25.95 2.78
N ARG A 62 1.89 -25.86 1.99
CA ARG A 62 3.25 -26.24 2.42
C ARG A 62 3.71 -25.42 3.63
N LEU A 63 3.35 -24.14 3.68
CA LEU A 63 3.66 -23.25 4.80
C LEU A 63 2.67 -23.35 5.98
N GLY A 64 1.67 -24.23 5.90
CA GLY A 64 0.68 -24.42 6.96
C GLY A 64 -0.25 -23.20 7.17
N LEU A 65 -0.38 -22.34 6.15
CA LEU A 65 -1.15 -21.09 6.21
C LEU A 65 -2.64 -21.28 5.93
N LEU A 66 -3.06 -22.46 5.47
CA LEU A 66 -4.49 -22.79 5.29
C LEU A 66 -5.32 -22.73 6.58
N ALA A 67 -4.68 -22.67 7.74
CA ALA A 67 -5.35 -22.47 9.03
C ALA A 67 -5.72 -21.00 9.30
N HIS A 68 -5.20 -20.05 8.51
CA HIS A 68 -5.44 -18.61 8.64
C HIS A 68 -5.95 -17.99 7.32
N PRO A 69 -7.03 -18.53 6.72
CA PRO A 69 -7.47 -18.08 5.40
C PRO A 69 -8.05 -16.66 5.42
N VAL A 70 -8.60 -16.22 6.57
CA VAL A 70 -9.15 -14.85 6.71
C VAL A 70 -8.02 -13.83 6.77
N GLU A 71 -6.96 -14.13 7.52
CA GLU A 71 -5.75 -13.30 7.65
C GLU A 71 -5.08 -13.10 6.30
N VAL A 72 -4.82 -14.19 5.57
CA VAL A 72 -4.21 -14.14 4.24
C VAL A 72 -5.06 -13.31 3.29
N LEU A 73 -6.35 -13.60 3.17
CA LEU A 73 -7.22 -12.83 2.26
C LEU A 73 -7.35 -11.37 2.68
N ALA A 74 -7.45 -11.07 3.98
CA ALA A 74 -7.58 -9.71 4.46
C ALA A 74 -6.29 -8.91 4.21
N HIS A 75 -5.13 -9.54 4.33
CA HIS A 75 -3.85 -8.94 3.97
C HIS A 75 -3.83 -8.51 2.50
N GLU A 76 -4.16 -9.42 1.58
CA GLU A 76 -4.23 -9.11 0.14
C GLU A 76 -5.25 -7.99 -0.16
N ILE A 77 -6.40 -7.99 0.50
CA ILE A 77 -7.37 -6.89 0.35
C ILE A 77 -6.76 -5.54 0.80
N GLY A 78 -5.88 -5.55 1.79
CA GLY A 78 -5.22 -4.35 2.30
C GLY A 78 -4.37 -3.63 1.26
N HIS A 79 -3.69 -4.36 0.39
CA HIS A 79 -2.91 -3.76 -0.68
C HIS A 79 -3.77 -3.04 -1.74
N HIS A 80 -5.03 -3.44 -1.90
CA HIS A 80 -6.01 -2.77 -2.77
C HIS A 80 -6.67 -1.53 -2.16
N LEU A 81 -6.81 -1.50 -0.82
CA LEU A 81 -7.64 -0.49 -0.16
C LEU A 81 -6.86 0.50 0.67
N PHE A 82 -5.66 0.13 1.10
CA PHE A 82 -4.93 0.89 2.10
C PHE A 82 -3.53 1.28 1.62
N VAL A 83 -2.64 0.31 1.38
CA VAL A 83 -1.25 0.62 0.98
C VAL A 83 -0.75 -0.41 -0.05
N PRO A 84 -0.48 -0.02 -1.30
CA PRO A 84 -0.55 1.34 -1.85
C PRO A 84 -1.97 1.78 -2.30
N GLY A 85 -2.92 0.86 -2.44
CA GLY A 85 -4.25 1.15 -2.98
C GLY A 85 -4.30 1.12 -4.51
N ASP A 86 -3.37 1.80 -5.18
CA ASP A 86 -3.27 1.81 -6.64
C ASP A 86 -1.81 1.89 -7.16
N LEU A 87 -1.65 1.79 -8.49
CA LEU A 87 -0.34 1.85 -9.14
C LEU A 87 0.35 3.22 -9.00
N SER A 88 -0.40 4.31 -8.94
CA SER A 88 0.17 5.67 -8.81
C SER A 88 0.81 5.85 -7.45
N ASP A 89 0.08 5.47 -6.42
CA ASP A 89 0.51 5.49 -5.04
C ASP A 89 1.65 4.47 -4.80
N HIS A 90 1.66 3.33 -5.50
CA HIS A 90 2.81 2.42 -5.50
C HIS A 90 4.05 3.09 -6.13
N GLY A 91 3.89 3.78 -7.27
CA GLY A 91 5.00 4.48 -7.93
C GLY A 91 5.58 5.59 -7.05
N ARG A 92 4.71 6.32 -6.35
CA ARG A 92 5.06 7.35 -5.37
C ARG A 92 5.77 6.76 -4.14
N LEU A 93 5.33 5.58 -3.69
CA LEU A 93 5.98 4.84 -2.61
C LEU A 93 7.41 4.46 -3.01
N LEU A 94 7.58 3.84 -4.18
CA LEU A 94 8.90 3.46 -4.71
C LEU A 94 9.81 4.67 -4.85
N ALA A 95 9.30 5.79 -5.38
CA ALA A 95 10.08 7.02 -5.52
C ALA A 95 10.66 7.49 -4.17
N ARG A 96 9.86 7.47 -3.11
CA ARG A 96 10.29 7.86 -1.75
C ARG A 96 11.24 6.85 -1.11
N VAL A 97 10.96 5.55 -1.26
CA VAL A 97 11.85 4.48 -0.76
C VAL A 97 13.22 4.55 -1.42
N ARG A 98 13.29 4.76 -2.74
CA ARG A 98 14.56 4.88 -3.49
C ARG A 98 15.46 5.98 -2.93
N ARG A 99 14.89 7.11 -2.49
CA ARG A 99 15.67 8.21 -1.87
C ARG A 99 16.34 7.78 -0.56
N GLY A 100 15.74 6.83 0.16
CA GLY A 100 16.30 6.27 1.41
C GLY A 100 17.28 5.12 1.19
N LEU A 101 17.50 4.68 -0.06
CA LEU A 101 18.36 3.55 -0.41
C LEU A 101 19.48 3.91 -1.39
N PRO A 102 20.33 4.92 -1.10
CA PRO A 102 21.46 5.24 -1.98
C PRO A 102 22.34 4.02 -2.23
N SER A 103 22.64 3.73 -3.51
CA SER A 103 23.40 2.56 -3.98
C SER A 103 22.72 1.19 -3.78
N ARG A 104 21.49 1.17 -3.28
CA ARG A 104 20.63 0.00 -3.06
C ARG A 104 19.21 0.27 -3.58
N GLU A 105 19.08 1.13 -4.58
CA GLU A 105 17.79 1.53 -5.15
C GLU A 105 17.06 0.35 -5.82
N ASP A 106 17.81 -0.68 -6.25
CA ASP A 106 17.28 -1.93 -6.80
C ASP A 106 16.46 -2.72 -5.76
N ASP A 107 16.72 -2.53 -4.46
CA ASP A 107 15.97 -3.18 -3.37
C ASP A 107 14.70 -2.40 -2.97
N ALA A 108 14.38 -1.30 -3.66
CA ALA A 108 13.20 -0.48 -3.34
C ALA A 108 11.87 -1.26 -3.36
N PRO A 109 11.59 -2.17 -4.31
CA PRO A 109 10.37 -2.99 -4.28
C PRO A 109 10.25 -3.84 -3.01
N LEU A 110 11.36 -4.45 -2.58
CA LEU A 110 11.43 -5.25 -1.35
C LEU A 110 11.08 -4.39 -0.13
N ILE A 111 11.72 -3.24 0.02
CA ILE A 111 11.50 -2.36 1.17
C ILE A 111 10.12 -1.71 1.15
N ALA A 112 9.61 -1.32 -0.03
CA ALA A 112 8.25 -0.82 -0.19
C ALA A 112 7.22 -1.87 0.23
N ASN A 113 7.44 -3.13 -0.13
CA ASN A 113 6.56 -4.23 0.28
C ASN A 113 6.55 -4.41 1.81
N LEU A 114 7.73 -4.54 2.42
CA LEU A 114 7.84 -4.67 3.87
C LEU A 114 7.18 -3.51 4.62
N TYR A 115 7.33 -2.30 4.09
CA TYR A 115 6.69 -1.13 4.66
C TYR A 115 5.16 -1.20 4.59
N ALA A 116 4.61 -1.55 3.42
CA ALA A 116 3.17 -1.71 3.21
C ALA A 116 2.59 -2.81 4.11
N ASP A 117 3.28 -3.94 4.21
CA ASP A 117 2.88 -5.07 5.05
C ASP A 117 2.79 -4.68 6.53
N LEU A 118 3.79 -3.95 7.05
CA LEU A 118 3.76 -3.48 8.45
C LEU A 118 2.51 -2.67 8.74
N LEU A 119 2.13 -1.77 7.84
CA LEU A 119 0.95 -0.92 7.98
C LEU A 119 -0.34 -1.73 7.89
N ILE A 120 -0.44 -2.62 6.90
CA ILE A 120 -1.61 -3.47 6.68
C ILE A 120 -1.81 -4.42 7.86
N ASN A 121 -0.75 -5.13 8.25
CA ASN A 121 -0.83 -6.18 9.27
C ASN A 121 -1.00 -5.59 10.67
N ASP A 122 -0.42 -4.43 10.97
CA ASP A 122 -0.70 -3.74 12.22
C ASP A 122 -2.17 -3.32 12.32
N ARG A 123 -2.74 -2.77 11.24
CA ARG A 123 -4.17 -2.46 11.19
C ARG A 123 -5.03 -3.71 11.37
N LEU A 124 -4.72 -4.80 10.67
CA LEU A 124 -5.48 -6.05 10.76
C LEU A 124 -5.43 -6.67 12.17
N GLN A 125 -4.26 -6.68 12.80
CA GLN A 125 -4.11 -7.18 14.17
C GLN A 125 -4.84 -6.28 15.17
N GLN A 126 -4.58 -4.96 15.14
CA GLN A 126 -5.03 -4.03 16.19
C GLN A 126 -6.48 -3.59 16.04
N GLN A 127 -6.97 -3.40 14.82
CA GLN A 127 -8.30 -2.84 14.56
C GLN A 127 -9.32 -3.91 14.16
N ALA A 128 -8.91 -4.91 13.36
CA ALA A 128 -9.79 -5.98 12.94
C ALA A 128 -9.75 -7.23 13.85
N GLY A 129 -8.79 -7.31 14.77
CA GLY A 129 -8.65 -8.41 15.72
C GLY A 129 -8.28 -9.75 15.06
N LEU A 130 -7.64 -9.70 13.89
CA LEU A 130 -7.15 -10.90 13.20
C LEU A 130 -5.85 -11.41 13.85
N ALA A 131 -5.59 -12.71 13.75
CA ALA A 131 -4.43 -13.34 14.38
C ALA A 131 -3.19 -13.32 13.46
N MET A 132 -2.75 -12.11 13.06
CA MET A 132 -1.57 -11.93 12.22
C MET A 132 -0.30 -12.42 12.93
N ASP A 133 -0.21 -12.28 14.25
CA ASP A 133 0.88 -12.82 15.05
C ASP A 133 1.02 -14.35 14.91
N ALA A 134 -0.09 -15.07 14.86
CA ALA A 134 -0.10 -16.52 14.68
C ALA A 134 0.36 -16.92 13.27
N LEU A 135 0.01 -16.11 12.26
CA LEU A 135 0.49 -16.28 10.89
C LEU A 135 2.01 -16.09 10.81
N TYR A 136 2.53 -14.98 11.35
CA TYR A 136 3.97 -14.70 11.30
C TYR A 136 4.80 -15.66 12.16
N ARG A 137 4.24 -16.23 13.22
CA ARG A 137 4.91 -17.31 13.99
C ARG A 137 5.19 -18.55 13.15
N LYS A 138 4.40 -18.82 12.10
CA LYS A 138 4.65 -19.92 11.16
C LYS A 138 5.73 -19.59 10.13
N LEU A 139 5.93 -18.30 9.84
CA LEU A 139 6.95 -17.79 8.92
C LEU A 139 8.28 -17.50 9.62
N ALA A 140 8.27 -17.41 10.95
CA ALA A 140 9.47 -17.25 11.76
C ALA A 140 10.43 -18.43 11.53
N SER A 141 11.70 -18.12 11.26
CA SER A 141 12.77 -19.09 11.07
C SER A 141 13.96 -18.72 11.93
N ASN A 142 14.69 -19.73 12.43
CA ASN A 142 15.87 -19.53 13.27
C ASN A 142 17.09 -19.03 12.46
N ASP A 143 17.12 -19.26 11.15
CA ASP A 143 18.19 -18.81 10.24
C ASP A 143 17.80 -17.51 9.51
N ALA A 144 17.06 -16.64 10.21
CA ALA A 144 16.58 -15.37 9.69
C ALA A 144 17.73 -14.41 9.39
N SER A 145 17.66 -13.76 8.23
CA SER A 145 18.58 -12.67 7.88
C SER A 145 18.43 -11.47 8.85
N PRO A 146 19.46 -10.63 9.06
CA PRO A 146 19.34 -9.49 9.98
C PRO A 146 18.18 -8.53 9.66
N LEU A 147 17.90 -8.28 8.38
CA LEU A 147 16.73 -7.50 7.95
C LEU A 147 15.41 -8.18 8.35
N TRP A 148 15.33 -9.51 8.24
CA TRP A 148 14.14 -10.26 8.67
C TRP A 148 13.95 -10.24 10.19
N GLN A 149 15.04 -10.34 10.94
CA GLN A 149 15.01 -10.22 12.40
C GLN A 149 14.53 -8.82 12.82
N LEU A 150 15.04 -7.75 12.20
CA LEU A 150 14.55 -6.40 12.42
C LEU A 150 13.05 -6.32 12.15
N TYR A 151 12.61 -6.81 10.99
CA TYR A 151 11.21 -6.76 10.55
C TYR A 151 10.26 -7.47 11.51
N LEU A 152 10.57 -8.72 11.87
CA LEU A 152 9.78 -9.49 12.84
C LEU A 152 9.83 -8.86 14.24
N ARG A 153 10.96 -8.26 14.64
CA ARG A 153 11.06 -7.56 15.93
C ARG A 153 10.21 -6.29 15.95
N ILE A 154 10.08 -5.58 14.83
CA ILE A 154 9.13 -4.46 14.70
C ILE A 154 7.71 -4.94 14.96
N TYR A 155 7.29 -6.09 14.42
CA TYR A 155 5.96 -6.66 14.72
C TYR A 155 5.77 -6.97 16.19
N GLU A 156 6.77 -7.56 16.86
CA GLU A 156 6.68 -7.80 18.30
C GLU A 156 6.45 -6.49 19.08
N GLN A 157 7.10 -5.40 18.68
CA GLN A 157 6.90 -4.08 19.29
C GLN A 157 5.52 -3.49 18.96
N LEU A 158 5.07 -3.59 17.71
CA LEU A 158 3.78 -3.10 17.25
C LEU A 158 2.62 -3.80 17.97
N TRP A 159 2.73 -5.10 18.15
CA TRP A 159 1.70 -5.95 18.76
C TRP A 159 1.90 -6.17 20.26
N THR A 160 2.93 -5.55 20.85
CA THR A 160 3.27 -5.67 22.28
C THR A 160 3.44 -7.14 22.69
N LEU A 161 4.06 -7.93 21.82
CA LEU A 161 4.36 -9.33 22.08
C LEU A 161 5.58 -9.45 23.00
N PRO A 162 5.65 -10.51 23.82
CA PRO A 162 6.87 -10.84 24.54
C PRO A 162 8.05 -10.99 23.58
N GLN A 163 9.23 -10.55 24.00
CA GLN A 163 10.47 -10.80 23.26
C GLN A 163 10.66 -12.30 23.06
N GLY A 164 11.07 -12.72 21.87
CA GLY A 164 11.25 -14.15 21.55
C GLY A 164 10.04 -14.83 20.93
N THR A 165 8.95 -14.11 20.68
CA THR A 165 7.69 -14.69 20.16
C THR A 165 7.75 -14.99 18.67
N LEU A 166 8.36 -14.09 17.90
CA LEU A 166 8.57 -14.16 16.45
C LEU A 166 10.05 -14.25 16.10
N VAL A 167 10.92 -13.60 16.90
CA VAL A 167 12.38 -13.65 16.69
C VAL A 167 13.05 -14.25 17.91
N GLY A 168 13.61 -15.45 17.76
CA GLY A 168 14.34 -16.13 18.84
C GLY A 168 15.77 -15.60 19.02
N GLY A 169 16.30 -15.77 20.22
CA GLY A 169 17.70 -15.46 20.57
C GLY A 169 17.91 -14.06 21.15
N ASP A 170 19.13 -13.82 21.64
CA ASP A 170 19.55 -12.51 22.12
C ASP A 170 19.89 -11.61 20.92
N LEU A 171 19.08 -10.56 20.73
CA LEU A 171 19.27 -9.59 19.66
C LEU A 171 20.31 -8.52 20.04
N PRO A 172 21.13 -8.03 19.09
CA PRO A 172 22.00 -6.88 19.33
C PRO A 172 21.20 -5.65 19.79
N ALA A 173 21.80 -4.85 20.67
CA ALA A 173 21.14 -3.66 21.23
C ALA A 173 20.78 -2.62 20.14
N GLU A 174 21.58 -2.56 19.08
CA GLU A 174 21.34 -1.72 17.91
C GLU A 174 20.04 -2.13 17.19
N LEU A 175 19.86 -3.43 16.93
CA LEU A 175 18.66 -3.97 16.28
C LEU A 175 17.42 -3.75 17.14
N GLU A 176 17.54 -3.90 18.46
CA GLU A 176 16.45 -3.62 19.40
C GLU A 176 16.03 -2.14 19.36
N GLY A 177 16.99 -1.22 19.32
CA GLY A 177 16.75 0.21 19.19
C GLY A 177 16.09 0.56 17.85
N ASP A 178 16.59 -0.01 16.76
CA ASP A 178 16.05 0.18 15.41
C ASP A 178 14.62 -0.37 15.29
N ALA A 179 14.33 -1.54 15.87
CA ALA A 179 13.00 -2.11 15.86
C ALA A 179 11.99 -1.22 16.62
N LEU A 180 12.40 -0.63 17.74
CA LEU A 180 11.59 0.34 18.46
C LEU A 180 11.32 1.60 17.64
N LEU A 181 12.33 2.11 16.93
CA LEU A 181 12.17 3.24 16.01
C LEU A 181 11.22 2.89 14.85
N GLY A 182 11.38 1.70 14.26
CA GLY A 182 10.53 1.20 13.19
C GLY A 182 9.06 1.11 13.64
N ALA A 183 8.79 0.53 14.80
CA ALA A 183 7.43 0.44 15.33
C ALA A 183 6.80 1.81 15.60
N ARG A 184 7.59 2.77 16.10
CA ARG A 184 7.14 4.16 16.29
C ARG A 184 6.87 4.85 14.97
N LEU A 185 7.71 4.64 13.95
CA LEU A 185 7.52 5.18 12.61
C LEU A 185 6.22 4.69 11.99
N ILE A 186 5.96 3.38 12.01
CA ILE A 186 4.72 2.79 11.48
C ILE A 186 3.49 3.42 12.15
N ARG A 187 3.53 3.61 13.47
CA ARG A 187 2.43 4.27 14.20
C ARG A 187 2.30 5.76 13.87
N ALA A 188 3.41 6.49 13.76
CA ALA A 188 3.41 7.93 13.51
C ALA A 188 2.92 8.31 12.10
N TYR A 189 3.16 7.42 11.12
CA TYR A 189 2.80 7.60 9.71
C TYR A 189 1.67 6.67 9.25
N ALA A 190 0.90 6.06 10.16
CA ALA A 190 -0.17 5.14 9.79
C ALA A 190 -1.25 5.77 8.87
N GLN A 191 -1.45 7.09 8.97
CA GLN A 191 -2.39 7.83 8.11
C GLN A 191 -1.71 8.48 6.90
N ASP A 192 -0.49 9.01 7.08
CA ASP A 192 0.31 9.67 6.04
C ASP A 192 1.47 8.76 5.60
N TRP A 193 1.15 7.54 5.17
CA TRP A 193 2.13 6.47 5.01
C TRP A 193 3.20 6.78 3.96
N LEU A 194 2.90 7.57 2.93
CA LEU A 194 3.89 7.98 1.94
C LEU A 194 5.09 8.70 2.59
N ASP A 195 4.84 9.57 3.57
CA ASP A 195 5.88 10.40 4.18
C ASP A 195 6.84 9.59 5.07
N GLY A 196 6.37 8.46 5.63
CA GLY A 196 7.20 7.58 6.46
C GLY A 196 8.11 6.64 5.66
N ALA A 197 7.83 6.42 4.38
CA ALA A 197 8.48 5.38 3.58
C ALA A 197 9.99 5.58 3.40
N GLY A 198 10.43 6.82 3.15
CA GLY A 198 11.84 7.14 2.99
C GLY A 198 12.64 6.96 4.29
N GLY A 199 12.04 7.30 5.44
CA GLY A 199 12.65 7.09 6.75
C GLY A 199 12.76 5.61 7.13
N PHE A 200 11.74 4.80 6.80
CA PHE A 200 11.82 3.36 6.94
C PHE A 200 12.91 2.75 6.06
N ALA A 201 13.04 3.21 4.83
CA ALA A 201 14.10 2.78 3.93
C ALA A 201 15.51 3.08 4.47
N LEU A 202 15.72 4.27 5.06
CA LEU A 202 16.97 4.61 5.73
C LEU A 202 17.26 3.70 6.94
N LEU A 203 16.24 3.30 7.69
CA LEU A 203 16.38 2.37 8.81
C LEU A 203 16.82 0.98 8.34
N CYS A 204 16.33 0.52 7.18
CA CYS A 204 16.67 -0.78 6.61
C CYS A 204 18.01 -0.79 5.87
N LEU A 205 18.49 0.35 5.38
CA LEU A 205 19.70 0.46 4.56
C LEU A 205 20.95 -0.21 5.17
N PRO A 206 21.30 -0.03 6.46
CA PRO A 206 22.47 -0.68 7.05
C PRO A 206 22.41 -2.22 6.95
N TYR A 207 21.23 -2.80 7.12
CA TYR A 207 21.00 -4.24 7.04
C TYR A 207 21.12 -4.74 5.59
N LEU A 208 20.63 -3.97 4.62
CA LEU A 208 20.78 -4.25 3.20
C LEU A 208 22.22 -4.14 2.69
N LEU A 209 23.06 -3.30 3.33
CA LEU A 209 24.47 -3.17 2.98
C LEU A 209 25.32 -4.31 3.57
N GLN A 210 24.92 -4.83 4.73
CA GLN A 210 25.54 -6.02 5.33
C GLN A 210 25.19 -7.29 4.56
N GLN A 211 23.97 -7.36 4.01
CA GLN A 211 23.55 -8.43 3.12
C GLN A 211 24.19 -8.24 1.73
N GLY A 212 24.94 -9.24 1.26
CA GLY A 212 25.46 -9.22 -0.10
C GLY A 212 24.33 -9.21 -1.13
N ARG A 213 24.52 -8.50 -2.26
CA ARG A 213 23.52 -8.36 -3.34
C ARG A 213 22.95 -9.68 -3.90
N GLN A 214 23.60 -10.82 -3.65
CA GLN A 214 23.22 -12.14 -4.17
C GLN A 214 22.58 -13.07 -3.13
N GLN A 215 22.45 -12.62 -1.88
CA GLN A 215 21.75 -13.42 -0.87
C GLN A 215 20.27 -13.07 -0.91
N PRO A 216 19.39 -13.99 -1.35
CA PRO A 216 17.97 -13.78 -1.19
C PRO A 216 17.71 -13.63 0.31
N PRO A 217 16.92 -12.64 0.71
CA PRO A 217 16.59 -12.50 2.11
C PRO A 217 15.80 -13.75 2.53
N GLY A 218 16.41 -14.62 3.35
CA GLY A 218 15.80 -15.89 3.76
C GLY A 218 14.49 -15.66 4.53
N GLY A 219 13.45 -16.46 4.24
CA GLY A 219 12.09 -16.32 4.80
C GLY A 219 11.26 -15.16 4.20
N LEU A 220 11.92 -14.10 3.73
CA LEU A 220 11.32 -12.91 3.11
C LEU A 220 10.75 -13.24 1.71
N VAL A 221 11.48 -13.97 0.86
CA VAL A 221 11.07 -14.21 -0.55
C VAL A 221 9.75 -15.00 -0.68
N GLU A 222 9.42 -15.87 0.27
CA GLU A 222 8.21 -16.71 0.13
C GLU A 222 6.92 -15.93 0.37
N TRP A 223 6.92 -14.90 1.24
CA TRP A 223 5.74 -14.07 1.53
C TRP A 223 5.61 -12.86 0.61
N LEU A 224 6.72 -12.35 0.07
CA LEU A 224 6.82 -11.01 -0.49
C LEU A 224 6.57 -10.87 -2.01
N ASP A 225 5.96 -11.85 -2.67
CA ASP A 225 5.80 -11.82 -4.13
C ASP A 225 4.70 -10.82 -4.59
N LEU A 226 5.02 -9.53 -4.45
CA LEU A 226 4.41 -8.43 -5.20
C LEU A 226 4.95 -8.43 -6.63
N ASP A 227 4.58 -9.42 -7.44
CA ASP A 227 4.57 -9.22 -8.88
C ASP A 227 3.23 -8.56 -9.22
N GLN A 228 3.13 -7.26 -8.96
CA GLN A 228 1.99 -6.46 -9.39
C GLN A 228 2.10 -6.26 -10.91
N VAL A 229 1.57 -7.23 -11.66
CA VAL A 229 1.51 -7.11 -13.13
C VAL A 229 0.39 -6.12 -13.48
N GLY A 230 0.77 -4.84 -13.60
CA GLY A 230 -0.05 -3.85 -14.29
C GLY A 230 0.11 -3.99 -15.80
N ASP A 231 -0.98 -3.86 -16.55
CA ASP A 231 -0.89 -3.72 -18.00
C ASP A 231 -0.10 -2.44 -18.35
N ALA A 232 0.74 -2.52 -19.37
CA ALA A 232 1.56 -1.39 -19.83
C ALA A 232 0.72 -0.20 -20.33
N ASP A 233 -0.59 -0.36 -20.52
CA ASP A 233 -1.50 0.72 -20.89
C ASP A 233 -2.21 1.39 -19.68
N ALA A 234 -2.17 0.78 -18.49
CA ALA A 234 -2.81 1.28 -17.27
C ALA A 234 -1.83 2.01 -16.33
N LEU A 235 -0.82 2.69 -16.89
CA LEU A 235 0.21 3.33 -16.07
C LEU A 235 -0.30 4.59 -15.36
N PRO A 236 0.21 4.85 -14.15
CA PRO A 236 -0.08 6.08 -13.45
C PRO A 236 0.65 7.27 -14.09
N ASP A 237 -0.09 8.36 -14.29
CA ASP A 237 0.49 9.68 -14.53
C ASP A 237 0.95 10.31 -13.20
N GLY A 238 1.77 11.36 -13.27
CA GLY A 238 2.20 12.13 -12.09
C GLY A 238 3.54 11.69 -11.49
N LEU A 239 4.27 10.80 -12.17
CA LEU A 239 5.58 10.31 -11.73
C LEU A 239 6.75 11.06 -12.40
N ALA A 240 6.51 12.02 -13.30
CA ALA A 240 7.60 12.83 -13.86
C ALA A 240 8.08 13.94 -12.90
N GLU A 241 7.19 14.46 -12.06
CA GLU A 241 7.49 15.56 -11.12
C GLU A 241 7.82 15.03 -9.72
N ILE A 242 8.87 15.56 -9.10
CA ILE A 242 9.21 15.23 -7.71
C ILE A 242 8.18 15.87 -6.79
N GLU A 243 7.56 15.06 -5.93
CA GLU A 243 6.52 15.55 -5.03
C GLU A 243 7.13 16.21 -3.78
N PRO A 244 6.42 17.19 -3.17
CA PRO A 244 6.80 17.68 -1.85
C PRO A 244 6.90 16.54 -0.84
N GLY A 245 7.98 16.52 -0.05
CA GLY A 245 8.23 15.48 0.96
C GLY A 245 8.92 14.22 0.42
N GLU A 246 9.14 14.10 -0.90
CA GLU A 246 9.94 13.01 -1.45
C GLU A 246 11.45 13.23 -1.28
N GLN A 247 11.89 14.50 -1.29
CA GLN A 247 13.30 14.84 -1.21
C GLN A 247 13.82 14.70 0.22
N ASP A 248 15.08 14.26 0.33
CA ASP A 248 15.85 14.21 1.58
C ASP A 248 15.13 13.48 2.72
N PRO A 249 14.95 12.14 2.61
CA PRO A 249 14.32 11.37 3.67
C PRO A 249 15.09 11.54 4.98
N GLN A 250 14.34 11.63 6.08
CA GLN A 250 14.90 11.79 7.42
C GLN A 250 14.99 10.44 8.12
N HIS A 251 16.13 10.17 8.78
CA HIS A 251 16.28 8.96 9.58
C HIS A 251 15.29 8.99 10.77
N PRO A 252 14.62 7.88 11.14
CA PRO A 252 13.59 7.89 12.19
C PRO A 252 14.09 8.38 13.56
N ALA A 253 15.38 8.20 13.86
CA ALA A 253 16.00 8.73 15.08
C ALA A 253 16.14 10.27 15.11
N GLN A 254 15.99 10.94 13.97
CA GLN A 254 16.05 12.40 13.83
C GLN A 254 14.65 13.00 13.61
N ASP A 255 13.64 12.16 13.37
CA ASP A 255 12.27 12.58 13.10
C ASP A 255 11.52 12.92 14.40
N PRO A 256 11.06 14.17 14.58
CA PRO A 256 10.28 14.57 15.76
C PRO A 256 8.98 13.80 15.95
N ARG A 257 8.29 13.38 14.87
CA ARG A 257 7.05 12.58 14.93
C ARG A 257 7.31 11.19 15.53
N VAL A 258 8.51 10.65 15.32
CA VAL A 258 8.91 9.30 15.78
C VAL A 258 9.50 9.34 17.19
N VAL A 259 10.40 10.30 17.46
CA VAL A 259 11.14 10.35 18.73
C VAL A 259 10.31 10.94 19.88
N ARG A 260 9.22 11.66 19.57
CA ARG A 260 8.31 12.33 20.52
C ARG A 260 9.08 13.17 21.54
N ARG A 261 9.55 14.34 21.11
CA ARG A 261 10.07 15.38 22.03
C ARG A 261 8.87 16.02 22.77
N PRO A 262 8.97 16.35 24.07
CA PRO A 262 7.96 17.22 24.70
C PRO A 262 7.89 18.54 23.93
N PRO A 263 6.67 19.07 23.67
CA PRO A 263 6.50 20.28 22.88
C PRO A 263 7.29 21.42 23.53
N THR A 264 8.13 22.06 22.73
CA THR A 264 8.81 23.30 23.12
C THR A 264 7.90 24.50 22.85
N PRO A 265 8.05 25.62 23.57
CA PRO A 265 7.21 26.81 23.34
C PRO A 265 7.23 27.31 21.89
N GLU A 266 8.29 27.02 21.13
CA GLU A 266 8.43 27.34 19.71
C GLU A 266 7.47 26.54 18.79
N ASP A 267 7.01 25.35 19.23
CA ASP A 267 6.04 24.52 18.48
C ASP A 267 4.62 25.10 18.57
N SER A 268 4.32 25.84 19.65
CA SER A 268 2.99 26.41 19.90
C SER A 268 2.64 27.63 19.03
N ASP A 269 3.65 28.30 18.44
CA ASP A 269 3.43 29.43 17.52
C ASP A 269 3.06 28.97 16.10
N GLN A 270 3.30 27.70 15.75
CA GLN A 270 2.91 27.14 14.44
C GLN A 270 1.48 26.55 14.46
N ASP A 271 1.06 25.99 15.58
CA ASP A 271 -0.27 25.37 15.73
C ASP A 271 -1.40 26.37 16.04
N ALA A 272 -1.08 27.59 16.49
CA ALA A 272 -2.07 28.61 16.85
C ALA A 272 -2.75 29.33 15.67
N LYS A 273 -2.47 28.93 14.41
CA LYS A 273 -3.18 29.40 13.21
C LYS A 273 -3.98 28.33 12.48
N GLY A 274 -4.39 27.26 13.16
CA GLY A 274 -5.34 26.27 12.66
C GLY A 274 -6.78 26.79 12.66
N GLY A 275 -7.23 27.36 11.54
CA GLY A 275 -8.66 27.46 11.23
C GLY A 275 -9.29 26.05 11.05
N PRO A 276 -10.63 25.94 11.05
CA PRO A 276 -11.32 24.65 10.99
C PRO A 276 -10.89 23.81 9.78
N PRO A 277 -10.97 22.46 9.86
CA PRO A 277 -10.33 21.55 8.92
C PRO A 277 -10.94 21.73 7.54
N THR A 278 -10.29 22.50 6.70
CA THR A 278 -10.60 22.53 5.28
C THR A 278 -10.08 21.23 4.69
N ILE A 279 -11.00 20.44 4.12
CA ILE A 279 -10.70 19.49 3.05
C ILE A 279 -9.66 20.16 2.16
N ARG A 280 -8.42 19.65 2.14
CA ARG A 280 -7.36 20.16 1.27
C ARG A 280 -7.80 19.85 -0.16
N LYS A 281 -8.59 20.75 -0.74
CA LYS A 281 -8.77 20.84 -2.19
C LYS A 281 -7.37 20.90 -2.78
N ASP A 282 -7.10 19.98 -3.69
CA ASP A 282 -5.92 19.92 -4.55
C ASP A 282 -5.30 21.30 -4.70
N ALA A 283 -4.18 21.52 -4.00
CA ALA A 283 -3.37 22.68 -4.24
C ALA A 283 -2.71 22.48 -5.61
N LYS A 284 -3.47 22.79 -6.67
CA LYS A 284 -2.91 23.21 -7.96
C LYS A 284 -2.21 24.54 -7.74
N GLY A 285 -1.03 24.46 -7.14
CA GLY A 285 -0.13 25.56 -6.89
C GLY A 285 1.27 25.09 -7.23
N GLY A 286 1.64 25.26 -8.49
CA GLY A 286 2.96 24.89 -9.00
C GLY A 286 4.06 25.65 -8.26
N SER A 287 4.76 24.96 -7.37
CA SER A 287 6.21 25.13 -7.38
C SER A 287 6.66 24.72 -8.79
N ARG A 288 7.61 25.43 -9.40
CA ARG A 288 8.32 24.88 -10.56
C ARG A 288 9.10 23.67 -10.04
N GLY A 289 8.41 22.54 -9.92
CA GLY A 289 8.87 21.33 -9.27
C GLY A 289 10.12 20.84 -9.97
N GLN A 290 11.10 20.41 -9.18
CA GLN A 290 12.21 19.64 -9.73
C GLN A 290 11.62 18.42 -10.44
N ARG A 291 12.12 18.14 -11.63
CA ARG A 291 11.67 16.99 -12.43
C ARG A 291 12.63 15.84 -12.20
N ARG A 292 12.11 14.62 -12.14
CA ARG A 292 12.94 13.41 -12.12
C ARG A 292 13.69 13.28 -13.44
N ASP A 293 14.85 12.65 -13.42
CA ASP A 293 15.56 12.30 -14.65
C ASP A 293 14.80 11.18 -15.41
N PRO A 294 14.82 11.15 -16.75
CA PRO A 294 14.19 10.06 -17.51
C PRO A 294 14.66 8.64 -17.13
N LEU A 295 15.92 8.47 -16.73
CA LEU A 295 16.45 7.18 -16.28
C LEU A 295 15.86 6.77 -14.93
N GLU A 296 15.76 7.73 -14.00
CA GLU A 296 15.11 7.51 -12.70
C GLU A 296 13.63 7.14 -12.88
N TYR A 297 12.93 7.89 -13.73
CA TYR A 297 11.54 7.61 -14.09
C TYR A 297 11.39 6.20 -14.67
N GLY A 298 12.22 5.84 -15.66
CA GLY A 298 12.20 4.50 -16.26
C GLY A 298 12.52 3.38 -15.25
N ALA A 299 13.43 3.63 -14.30
CA ALA A 299 13.74 2.67 -13.24
C ALA A 299 12.55 2.43 -12.31
N ILE A 300 11.83 3.48 -11.89
CA ILE A 300 10.60 3.35 -11.08
C ILE A 300 9.54 2.54 -11.84
N LEU A 301 9.34 2.82 -13.13
CA LEU A 301 8.37 2.08 -13.92
C LEU A 301 8.71 0.59 -14.05
N ARG A 302 9.99 0.25 -14.23
CA ARG A 302 10.40 -1.17 -14.24
C ARG A 302 10.21 -1.85 -12.90
N GLN A 303 10.47 -1.11 -11.81
CA GLN A 303 10.25 -1.59 -10.45
C GLN A 303 8.77 -1.77 -10.10
N LEU A 304 7.86 -1.08 -10.80
CA LEU A 304 6.42 -1.33 -10.78
C LEU A 304 6.00 -2.62 -11.52
N GLY A 305 6.95 -3.39 -12.07
CA GLY A 305 6.66 -4.62 -12.82
C GLY A 305 6.45 -4.41 -14.33
N LEU A 306 6.74 -3.21 -14.86
CA LEU A 306 6.50 -2.92 -16.27
C LEU A 306 7.67 -3.33 -17.15
N ALA A 307 7.40 -4.19 -18.13
CA ALA A 307 8.35 -4.57 -19.17
C ALA A 307 8.51 -3.43 -20.19
N LEU A 308 9.32 -2.42 -19.87
CA LEU A 308 9.57 -1.25 -20.72
C LEU A 308 11.04 -1.14 -21.13
N ASN A 309 11.27 -0.93 -22.43
CA ASN A 309 12.59 -0.55 -22.92
C ASN A 309 12.88 0.94 -22.64
N ASP A 310 14.15 1.36 -22.73
CA ASP A 310 14.55 2.75 -22.45
C ASP A 310 13.84 3.78 -23.35
N HIS A 311 13.57 3.40 -24.60
CA HIS A 311 12.90 4.28 -25.55
C HIS A 311 11.43 4.53 -25.16
N GLU A 312 10.70 3.48 -24.77
CA GLU A 312 9.32 3.56 -24.29
C GLU A 312 9.21 4.37 -23.00
N ALA A 313 10.12 4.15 -22.06
CA ALA A 313 10.19 4.91 -20.82
C ALA A 313 10.41 6.40 -21.09
N ALA A 314 11.36 6.75 -21.96
CA ALA A 314 11.63 8.13 -22.35
C ALA A 314 10.44 8.77 -23.09
N MET A 315 9.84 8.07 -24.04
CA MET A 315 8.64 8.53 -24.76
C MET A 315 7.50 8.85 -23.80
N ARG A 316 7.29 8.01 -22.78
CA ARG A 316 6.26 8.22 -21.75
C ARG A 316 6.58 9.43 -20.88
N TYR A 317 7.80 9.52 -20.37
CA TYR A 317 8.27 10.66 -19.57
C TYR A 317 8.02 11.99 -20.29
N TYR A 318 8.44 12.11 -21.55
CA TYR A 318 8.23 13.35 -22.31
C TYR A 318 6.77 13.59 -22.69
N ARG A 319 5.98 12.53 -22.89
CA ARG A 319 4.53 12.65 -23.11
C ARG A 319 3.83 13.22 -21.87
N GLU A 320 4.17 12.74 -20.69
CA GLU A 320 3.64 13.24 -19.42
C GLU A 320 3.99 14.72 -19.24
N LEU A 321 5.26 15.09 -19.44
CA LEU A 321 5.71 16.49 -19.37
C LEU A 321 5.04 17.40 -20.41
N ALA A 322 4.71 16.89 -21.60
CA ALA A 322 4.05 17.65 -22.65
C ALA A 322 2.55 17.82 -22.40
N ARG A 323 1.91 16.92 -21.62
CA ARG A 323 0.46 16.87 -21.44
C ARG A 323 -0.16 18.19 -20.95
N PRO A 324 0.42 18.93 -19.99
CA PRO A 324 -0.10 20.23 -19.58
C PRO A 324 -0.03 21.31 -20.67
N HIS A 325 0.85 21.13 -21.66
CA HIS A 325 1.09 22.07 -22.76
C HIS A 325 0.27 21.75 -24.02
N LEU A 326 -0.44 20.62 -24.05
CA LEU A 326 -1.30 20.28 -25.16
C LEU A 326 -2.52 21.21 -25.18
N VAL A 327 -2.77 21.83 -26.34
CA VAL A 327 -3.97 22.65 -26.56
C VAL A 327 -5.20 21.75 -26.38
N ARG A 328 -6.08 22.11 -25.44
CA ARG A 328 -7.35 21.39 -25.28
C ARG A 328 -8.14 21.52 -26.58
N PHE A 329 -8.65 20.41 -27.10
CA PHE A 329 -9.61 20.47 -28.19
C PHE A 329 -10.82 21.31 -27.74
N PRO A 330 -11.36 22.19 -28.61
CA PRO A 330 -12.55 22.96 -28.29
C PRO A 330 -13.69 21.99 -28.00
N SER A 331 -14.10 21.89 -26.74
CA SER A 331 -15.28 21.13 -26.33
C SER A 331 -16.50 22.04 -26.45
N ARG A 332 -17.55 21.53 -27.10
CA ARG A 332 -18.86 22.16 -27.06
C ARG A 332 -19.54 21.67 -25.78
N LEU A 333 -19.91 22.60 -24.89
CA LEU A 333 -20.80 22.26 -23.78
C LEU A 333 -22.11 21.80 -24.41
N ILE A 334 -22.40 20.50 -24.33
CA ILE A 334 -23.73 19.99 -24.59
C ILE A 334 -24.50 20.33 -23.32
N PRO A 335 -25.53 21.20 -23.36
CA PRO A 335 -26.37 21.41 -22.20
C PRO A 335 -26.90 20.05 -21.77
N GLU A 336 -26.71 19.70 -20.50
CA GLU A 336 -27.36 18.55 -19.90
C GLU A 336 -28.85 18.69 -20.21
N VAL A 337 -29.42 17.69 -20.87
CA VAL A 337 -30.86 17.52 -20.86
C VAL A 337 -31.16 17.17 -19.42
N GLU A 338 -31.69 18.11 -18.66
CA GLU A 338 -32.35 17.79 -17.40
C GLU A 338 -33.43 16.76 -17.78
N GLU A 339 -33.17 15.48 -17.52
CA GLU A 339 -34.27 14.52 -17.40
C GLU A 339 -35.18 15.13 -16.34
N PRO A 340 -36.45 15.46 -16.67
CA PRO A 340 -37.37 15.95 -15.66
C PRO A 340 -37.41 14.85 -14.61
N GLN A 341 -36.85 15.14 -13.43
CA GLN A 341 -37.05 14.27 -12.29
C GLN A 341 -38.56 14.12 -12.15
N PRO A 342 -39.11 12.90 -12.08
CA PRO A 342 -40.52 12.76 -11.74
C PRO A 342 -40.67 13.40 -10.36
N GLU A 343 -41.17 14.63 -10.34
CA GLU A 343 -41.57 15.30 -9.11
C GLU A 343 -42.51 14.32 -8.42
N GLY A 344 -42.16 13.93 -7.19
CA GLY A 344 -42.96 12.99 -6.43
C GLY A 344 -44.37 13.55 -6.32
N VAL A 345 -45.34 12.80 -6.85
CA VAL A 345 -46.78 13.12 -6.74
C VAL A 345 -47.10 13.47 -5.29
N GLU A 346 -47.70 14.64 -5.10
CA GLU A 346 -48.19 15.06 -3.79
C GLU A 346 -49.15 14.00 -3.27
N SER A 347 -48.77 13.35 -2.18
CA SER A 347 -49.59 12.32 -1.56
C SER A 347 -50.81 12.98 -0.93
N TRP A 348 -52.01 12.68 -1.45
CA TRP A 348 -53.28 13.19 -0.93
C TRP A 348 -53.39 13.00 0.58
N GLN A 349 -53.69 14.08 1.31
CA GLN A 349 -53.76 14.07 2.77
C GLN A 349 -55.22 13.98 3.26
N PRO A 350 -55.49 13.31 4.39
CA PRO A 350 -56.82 13.28 4.99
C PRO A 350 -57.33 14.68 5.34
N GLY A 351 -58.33 15.17 4.60
CA GLY A 351 -58.87 16.53 4.73
C GLY A 351 -58.94 17.27 3.40
N GLU A 352 -58.27 16.78 2.37
CA GLU A 352 -58.36 17.32 1.02
C GLU A 352 -59.65 16.84 0.32
N PRO A 353 -60.21 17.67 -0.59
CA PRO A 353 -61.38 17.27 -1.37
C PRO A 353 -61.10 15.99 -2.15
N LEU A 354 -62.06 15.06 -2.19
CA LEU A 354 -61.94 13.80 -2.93
C LEU A 354 -61.70 14.01 -4.44
N GLU A 355 -62.09 15.19 -4.95
CA GLU A 355 -61.92 15.63 -6.33
C GLU A 355 -60.45 15.89 -6.70
N ALA A 356 -59.57 16.06 -5.70
CA ALA A 356 -58.14 16.31 -5.89
C ALA A 356 -57.30 15.02 -5.98
N ILE A 357 -57.93 13.84 -5.82
CA ILE A 357 -57.25 12.56 -6.02
C ILE A 357 -57.13 12.33 -7.52
N ASP A 358 -55.90 12.20 -8.02
CA ASP A 358 -55.68 11.75 -9.38
C ASP A 358 -55.96 10.23 -9.45
N TRP A 359 -57.08 9.87 -10.08
CA TRP A 359 -57.58 8.48 -10.13
C TRP A 359 -57.05 7.71 -11.34
N PHE A 360 -56.34 8.34 -12.28
CA PHE A 360 -55.99 7.75 -13.58
C PHE A 360 -54.48 7.67 -13.86
N GLU A 361 -53.73 7.14 -12.89
CA GLU A 361 -52.56 6.30 -13.22
C GLU A 361 -52.96 4.83 -13.40
#